data_AF-A0A0U1L1V7-F1
#
_entry.id   AF-A0A0U1L1V7-F1
#
_cell.length_a   1.000
_cell.length_b   1.000
_cell.length_c   1.000
_cell.angle_alpha   90.00
_cell.angle_beta   90.00
_cell.angle_gamma   90.00
#
_symmetry.space_group_name_H-M   'P 1'
#
loop_
_entity.id
_entity.type
_entity.pdbx_description
1 polymer ?
#
loop_
_entity_poly.entity_id
_entity_poly.type
_entity_poly.pdbx_seq_one_letter_code
_entity_poly.pdbx_strand_id
1 'polypeptide(L)' 'MENFLHDLKCLHFQNRKFAVIGNHSWASAAKKRMVEYVTEYFKESELIGDALDFKSSLKTEQEKELDALADAIAESVKA' A
#
# COMPACT_ATOMS: atom_id res chain seq x y z
N MET A 1 -0.44 -12.64 -6.51
CA MET A 1 -0.02 -11.67 -5.48
C MET A 1 0.46 -12.32 -4.20
N GLU A 2 -0.16 -13.41 -3.73
CA GLU A 2 0.29 -14.07 -2.49
C GLU A 2 1.73 -14.60 -2.55
N ASN A 3 2.12 -15.28 -3.65
CA ASN A 3 3.50 -15.77 -3.81
C ASN A 3 4.53 -14.63 -3.73
N PHE A 4 4.26 -13.48 -4.34
CA PHE A 4 5.16 -12.33 -4.31
C PHE A 4 5.36 -11.80 -2.88
N LEU A 5 4.29 -11.70 -2.09
CA LEU A 5 4.38 -11.28 -0.69
C LEU A 5 5.10 -12.32 0.17
N HIS A 6 4.87 -13.60 -0.11
CA HIS A 6 5.56 -14.70 0.55
C HIS A 6 7.07 -14.67 0.25
N ASP A 7 7.45 -14.46 -1.02
CA ASP A 7 8.85 -14.35 -1.44
C ASP A 7 9.54 -13.16 -0.77
N LEU A 8 8.89 -11.98 -0.73
CA LEU A 8 9.42 -10.80 -0.04
C LEU A 8 9.65 -11.05 1.46
N LYS A 9 8.73 -11.78 2.10
CA LYS A 9 8.89 -12.21 3.49
C LYS A 9 10.08 -13.17 3.65
N CYS A 10 10.21 -14.16 2.77
CA CYS A 10 11.32 -15.12 2.78
C CYS A 10 12.68 -14.43 2.55
N LEU A 11 12.72 -13.41 1.71
CA LEU A 11 13.92 -12.61 1.41
C LEU A 11 14.25 -11.58 2.50
N HIS A 12 13.52 -11.57 3.61
CA HIS A 12 13.72 -10.65 4.73
C HIS A 12 13.73 -9.17 4.32
N PHE A 13 12.76 -8.79 3.51
CA PHE A 13 12.61 -7.42 3.04
C PHE A 13 12.29 -6.48 4.22
N GLN A 14 13.13 -5.47 4.46
CA GLN A 14 13.09 -4.60 5.64
C GLN A 14 13.57 -3.18 5.31
N ASN A 15 13.30 -2.22 6.22
CA ASN A 15 13.72 -0.82 6.15
C ASN A 15 13.32 -0.12 4.84
N ARG A 16 12.02 -0.24 4.50
CA ARG A 16 11.42 0.27 3.27
C ARG A 16 10.10 0.94 3.61
N LYS A 17 9.74 1.91 2.79
CA LYS A 17 8.46 2.60 2.89
C LYS A 17 7.48 2.07 1.85
N PHE A 18 6.25 1.81 2.24
CA PHE A 18 5.24 1.16 1.42
C PHE A 18 3.99 2.01 1.32
N ALA A 19 3.41 2.11 0.14
CA ALA A 19 2.05 2.62 -0.04
C ALA A 19 1.17 1.48 -0.55
N VAL A 20 -0.02 1.31 0.04
CA VAL A 20 -0.96 0.25 -0.34
C VAL A 20 -2.16 0.87 -1.03
N ILE A 21 -2.36 0.49 -2.30
CA ILE A 21 -3.50 0.92 -3.11
C ILE A 21 -4.29 -0.32 -3.51
N GLY A 22 -5.53 -0.41 -3.05
CA GLY A 22 -6.47 -1.46 -3.38
C GLY A 22 -7.50 -1.00 -4.40
N ASN A 23 -7.82 -1.86 -5.38
CA ASN A 23 -9.05 -1.75 -6.14
C ASN A 23 -9.83 -3.06 -5.95
N HIS A 24 -11.08 -2.96 -5.54
CA HIS A 24 -11.97 -4.09 -5.33
C HIS A 24 -13.28 -3.90 -6.07
N SER A 25 -13.82 -4.98 -6.62
CA SER A 25 -15.15 -4.97 -7.23
C SER A 25 -16.26 -5.23 -6.20
N TRP A 26 -15.95 -5.88 -5.07
CA TRP A 26 -16.97 -6.22 -4.07
C TRP A 26 -16.50 -6.17 -2.61
N ALA A 27 -15.48 -6.95 -2.22
CA ALA A 27 -14.93 -6.93 -0.87
C ALA A 27 -13.45 -6.56 -0.88
N SER A 28 -13.03 -5.64 0.00
CA SER A 28 -11.65 -5.21 0.15
C SER A 28 -10.83 -6.14 1.08
N ALA A 29 -10.88 -7.44 0.81
CA ALA A 29 -10.09 -8.42 1.57
C ALA A 29 -8.58 -8.32 1.23
N ALA A 30 -8.26 -7.93 0.00
CA ALA A 30 -6.88 -7.83 -0.49
C ALA A 30 -6.10 -6.71 0.21
N LYS A 31 -6.72 -5.53 0.37
CA LYS A 31 -6.09 -4.39 1.07
C LYS A 31 -5.72 -4.75 2.49
N LYS A 32 -6.66 -5.33 3.25
CA LYS A 32 -6.44 -5.70 4.65
C LYS A 32 -5.25 -6.64 4.78
N ARG A 33 -5.19 -7.67 3.93
CA ARG A 33 -4.05 -8.60 3.89
C ARG A 33 -2.75 -7.91 3.56
N MET A 34 -2.73 -6.99 2.58
CA MET A 34 -1.51 -6.27 2.20
C MET A 34 -0.99 -5.37 3.33
N VAL A 35 -1.89 -4.70 4.07
CA VAL A 35 -1.51 -3.89 5.24
C VAL A 35 -0.94 -4.79 6.33
N GLU A 36 -1.60 -5.91 6.65
CA GLU A 36 -1.10 -6.91 7.61
C GLU A 36 0.31 -7.41 7.21
N TYR A 37 0.53 -7.65 5.91
CA TYR A 37 1.85 -8.06 5.42
C TYR A 37 2.95 -7.03 5.73
N VAL A 38 2.64 -5.74 5.52
CA VAL A 38 3.59 -4.65 5.77
C VAL A 38 3.83 -4.44 7.27
N THR A 39 2.78 -4.48 8.08
CA THR A 39 2.89 -4.20 9.53
C THR A 39 3.49 -5.36 10.32
N GLU A 40 3.19 -6.61 9.94
CA GLU A 40 3.58 -7.78 10.74
C GLU A 40 4.87 -8.45 10.26
N TYR A 41 5.16 -8.43 8.94
CA TYR A 41 6.24 -9.24 8.38
C TYR A 41 7.44 -8.43 7.89
N PHE A 42 7.24 -7.18 7.45
CA PHE A 42 8.34 -6.32 7.04
C PHE A 42 8.82 -5.48 8.23
N LYS A 43 10.00 -5.81 8.77
CA LYS A 43 10.58 -5.08 9.90
C LYS A 43 11.04 -3.69 9.48
N GLU A 44 10.96 -2.74 10.42
CA GLU A 44 11.36 -1.33 10.21
C GLU A 44 10.72 -0.70 8.96
N SER A 45 9.52 -1.14 8.62
CA SER A 45 8.84 -0.72 7.41
C SER A 45 7.71 0.24 7.76
N GLU A 46 7.66 1.36 7.05
CA GLU A 46 6.67 2.41 7.30
C GLU A 46 5.63 2.40 6.19
N LEU A 47 4.36 2.60 6.56
CA LEU A 47 3.29 2.77 5.59
C LEU A 47 3.13 4.28 5.31
N ILE A 48 3.37 4.70 4.07
CA ILE A 48 3.21 6.09 3.63
C ILE A 48 1.74 6.34 3.33
N GLY A 49 1.14 7.25 4.10
CA GLY A 49 -0.25 7.67 3.93
C GLY A 49 -1.27 6.59 4.33
N ASP A 50 -2.55 6.91 4.11
CA ASP A 50 -3.63 5.95 4.28
C ASP A 50 -3.66 4.95 3.12
N ALA A 51 -3.89 3.68 3.44
CA ALA A 51 -4.10 2.67 2.41
C ALA A 51 -5.38 3.05 1.64
N LEU A 52 -5.26 3.36 0.35
CA LEU A 52 -6.39 3.77 -0.50
C LEU A 52 -7.16 2.53 -0.97
N ASP A 53 -8.48 2.66 -1.09
CA ASP A 53 -9.34 1.58 -1.53
C ASP A 53 -10.43 2.09 -2.49
N PHE A 54 -10.36 1.61 -3.73
CA PHE A 54 -11.28 2.01 -4.78
C PHE A 54 -12.29 0.92 -5.04
N LYS A 55 -13.55 1.32 -5.21
CA LYS A 55 -14.62 0.41 -5.62
C LYS A 55 -14.85 0.55 -7.13
N SER A 56 -14.46 -0.47 -7.89
CA SER A 56 -14.58 -0.54 -9.35
C SER A 56 -13.76 0.53 -10.09
N SER A 57 -14.26 1.76 -10.17
CA SER A 57 -13.64 2.87 -10.90
C SER A 57 -13.19 3.98 -9.96
N LEU A 58 -12.11 4.67 -10.33
CA LEU A 58 -11.67 5.88 -9.65
C LEU A 58 -12.75 6.96 -9.81
N LYS A 59 -13.18 7.57 -8.70
CA LYS A 59 -14.06 8.75 -8.74
C LYS A 59 -13.23 10.02 -8.68
N THR A 60 -13.74 11.11 -9.25
CA THR A 60 -13.08 12.43 -9.27
C THR A 60 -12.79 12.98 -7.87
N GLU A 61 -13.58 12.60 -6.86
CA GLU A 61 -13.32 12.96 -5.46
C GLU A 61 -12.09 12.24 -4.90
N GLN A 62 -11.84 11.02 -5.37
CA GLN A 62 -10.74 10.15 -4.94
C GLN A 62 -9.44 10.43 -5.71
N GLU A 63 -9.50 11.17 -6.83
CA GLU A 63 -8.30 11.67 -7.53
C GLU A 63 -7.47 12.57 -6.60
N LYS A 64 -8.11 13.41 -5.79
CA LYS A 64 -7.40 14.27 -4.83
C LYS A 64 -6.68 13.48 -3.74
N GLU A 65 -7.27 12.37 -3.29
CA GLU A 65 -6.65 11.47 -2.31
C GLU A 65 -5.45 10.75 -2.92
N LEU A 66 -5.55 10.38 -4.20
CA LEU A 66 -4.46 9.78 -4.95
C LEU A 66 -3.31 10.77 -5.18
N ASP A 67 -3.62 12.01 -5.55
CA ASP A 67 -2.63 13.09 -5.72
C ASP A 67 -1.91 13.39 -4.39
N ALA A 68 -2.65 13.49 -3.29
CA ALA A 68 -2.06 13.69 -1.96
C ALA A 68 -1.13 12.53 -1.55
N LEU A 69 -1.50 11.29 -1.88
CA LEU A 69 -0.63 10.13 -1.65
C LEU A 69 0.62 10.17 -2.54
N ALA A 70 0.48 10.58 -3.81
CA ALA A 70 1.60 10.73 -4.73
C ALA A 70 2.60 11.79 -4.24
N ASP A 71 2.10 12.92 -3.75
CA ASP A 71 2.91 13.98 -3.14
C ASP A 71 3.66 13.46 -1.89
N ALA A 72 2.97 12.74 -1.00
CA ALA A 72 3.59 12.14 0.19
C ALA A 72 4.70 11.13 -0.16
N ILE A 73 4.51 10.33 -1.21
CA ILE A 73 5.54 9.42 -1.72
C ILE A 73 6.71 10.21 -2.30
N ALA A 74 6.44 11.26 -3.08
CA ALA A 74 7.48 12.08 -3.70
C ALA A 74 8.33 12.82 -2.65
N GLU A 75 7.72 13.34 -1.59
CA GLU A 75 8.44 13.91 -0.45
C GLU A 75 9.31 12.86 0.25
N SER A 76 8.76 11.66 0.46
CA SER A 76 9.46 10.57 1.10
C SER A 76 10.69 10.05 0.34
N VAL A 77 10.74 10.22 -0.98
CA VAL A 77 11.87 9.78 -1.84
C VAL A 77 12.93 10.88 -1.99
N LYS A 78 12.56 12.15 -1.78
CA LYS A 78 13.49 13.28 -1.84
C LYS A 78 14.35 13.44 -0.59
N ALA A 79 13.98 12.78 0.52
CA ALA A 79 14.71 12.79 1.79
C ALA A 79 15.91 11.84 1.79
#